data_AF-A0A3D0DWN7-F1
#
_entry.id   AF-A0A3D0DWN7-F1
#
_cell.length_a   1.000
_cell.length_b   1.000
_cell.length_c   1.000
_cell.angle_alpha   90.00
_cell.angle_beta   90.00
_cell.angle_gamma   90.00
#
_symmetry.space_group_name_H-M   'P 1'
#
loop_
_entity.id
_entity.type
_entity.pdbx_description
1 polymer ?
#
loop_
_entity_poly.entity_id
_entity_poly.type
_entity_poly.pdbx_seq_one_letter_code
_entity_poly.pdbx_strand_id
1 'polypeptide(L)'
;MLELPATPIGVVLFAHGSGSGRFSPRNNYVAAQLRAAGVATLLLDLLTPQEDALQQNRFDIALLSRRLHAAATWLGTEPLSAPLPLGLFGASTGAAAAL
;
A
#
# COMPACT_ATOMS: atom_id res chain seq x y z
N MET A 1 -4.97 3.11 -5.75
CA MET A 1 -5.68 2.31 -6.75
C MET A 1 -5.70 0.87 -6.27
N LEU A 2 -6.91 0.37 -5.99
CA LEU A 2 -7.15 -1.04 -5.74
C LEU A 2 -7.38 -1.71 -7.10
N GLU A 3 -6.63 -2.75 -7.39
CA GLU A 3 -6.77 -3.53 -8.62
C GLU A 3 -6.98 -5.00 -8.25
N LEU A 4 -8.02 -5.59 -8.83
CA LEU A 4 -8.50 -6.94 -8.53
C LEU A 4 -8.41 -7.81 -9.79
N PRO A 5 -7.69 -8.94 -9.76
CA PRO A 5 -7.84 -10.02 -10.72
C PRO A 5 -9.27 -10.60 -10.70
N ALA A 6 -9.64 -11.38 -11.72
CA ALA A 6 -10.99 -11.97 -11.81
C ALA A 6 -11.33 -12.90 -10.63
N THR A 7 -10.33 -13.62 -10.10
CA THR A 7 -10.45 -14.54 -8.95
C THR A 7 -9.31 -14.27 -7.97
N PRO A 8 -9.39 -13.21 -7.16
CA PRO A 8 -8.29 -12.82 -6.30
C PRO A 8 -8.12 -13.82 -5.14
N ILE A 9 -6.89 -14.26 -4.90
CA ILE A 9 -6.56 -15.21 -3.82
C ILE A 9 -6.08 -14.52 -2.54
N GLY A 10 -5.89 -13.21 -2.59
CA GLY A 10 -5.35 -12.37 -1.52
C GLY A 10 -5.23 -10.93 -1.98
N VAL A 11 -4.91 -10.02 -1.05
CA VAL A 11 -4.65 -8.61 -1.35
C VAL A 11 -3.34 -8.17 -0.71
N VAL A 12 -2.51 -7.42 -1.45
CA VAL A 12 -1.27 -6.82 -0.95
C VAL A 12 -1.40 -5.30 -0.92
N LEU A 13 -1.21 -4.73 0.26
CA LEU A 13 -1.12 -3.29 0.50
C LEU A 13 0.33 -2.82 0.44
N PHE A 14 0.61 -1.85 -0.42
CA PHE A 14 1.95 -1.33 -0.63
C PHE A 14 2.24 -0.12 0.27
N ALA A 15 3.24 -0.25 1.13
CA ALA A 15 3.87 0.85 1.86
C ALA A 15 5.12 1.30 1.11
N HIS A 16 5.01 2.41 0.38
CA HIS A 16 6.13 3.00 -0.36
C HIS A 16 7.09 3.74 0.57
N GLY A 17 8.35 3.86 0.13
CA GLY A 17 9.38 4.60 0.87
C GLY A 17 9.24 6.12 0.75
N SER A 18 10.05 6.83 1.54
CA SER A 18 10.14 8.29 1.57
C SER A 18 10.39 8.86 0.16
N GLY A 19 9.58 9.87 -0.21
CA GLY A 19 9.68 10.54 -1.51
C GLY A 19 9.21 9.71 -2.72
N SER A 20 8.72 8.49 -2.47
CA SER A 20 8.05 7.66 -3.47
C SER A 20 6.54 7.67 -3.22
N GLY A 21 5.76 7.31 -4.23
CA GLY A 21 4.30 7.20 -4.10
C GLY A 21 3.73 6.06 -4.92
N ARG A 22 2.41 6.09 -5.11
CA ARG A 22 1.64 5.09 -5.88
C ARG A 22 2.10 4.92 -7.33
N PHE A 23 2.77 5.93 -7.90
CA PHE A 23 3.28 5.90 -9.27
C PHE A 23 4.73 5.39 -9.40
N SER A 24 5.32 4.89 -8.31
CA SER A 24 6.67 4.31 -8.34
C SER A 24 6.77 3.20 -9.39
N PRO A 25 7.64 3.32 -10.41
CA PRO A 25 7.77 2.28 -11.44
C PRO A 25 8.15 0.91 -10.87
N ARG A 26 9.01 0.90 -9.84
CA ARG A 26 9.43 -0.32 -9.15
C ARG A 26 8.27 -1.01 -8.44
N ASN A 27 7.48 -0.27 -7.67
CA ASN A 27 6.35 -0.87 -6.96
C ASN A 27 5.23 -1.27 -7.92
N ASN A 28 4.99 -0.50 -8.99
CA ASN A 28 4.04 -0.87 -10.04
C ASN A 28 4.46 -2.14 -10.78
N TYR A 29 5.76 -2.34 -11.02
CA TYR A 29 6.27 -3.58 -11.58
C TYR A 29 5.96 -4.78 -10.68
N VAL A 30 6.27 -4.70 -9.38
CA VAL A 30 5.95 -5.77 -8.42
C VAL A 30 4.45 -6.02 -8.35
N ALA A 31 3.64 -4.97 -8.30
CA ALA A 31 2.19 -5.09 -8.28
C ALA A 31 1.64 -5.78 -9.54
N ALA A 32 2.17 -5.46 -10.71
CA ALA A 32 1.78 -6.12 -11.95
C ALA A 32 2.11 -7.63 -11.92
N GLN A 33 3.26 -8.03 -11.36
CA GLN A 33 3.62 -9.44 -11.19
C GLN A 33 2.68 -10.15 -10.21
N LEU A 34 2.34 -9.51 -9.09
CA LEU A 34 1.38 -10.05 -8.12
C LEU A 34 -0.01 -10.24 -8.73
N ARG A 35 -0.49 -9.26 -9.52
CA ARG A 35 -1.76 -9.37 -10.23
C ARG A 35 -1.76 -10.48 -11.27
N ALA A 36 -0.66 -10.65 -12.00
CA ALA A 36 -0.49 -11.77 -12.94
C ALA A 36 -0.54 -13.13 -12.23
N ALA A 37 -0.15 -13.19 -10.95
CA ALA A 37 -0.26 -14.36 -10.08
C ALA A 37 -1.61 -14.47 -9.34
N GLY A 38 -2.61 -13.64 -9.66
CA GLY A 38 -3.94 -13.70 -9.04
C GLY A 38 -4.08 -12.97 -7.69
N VAL A 39 -3.10 -12.13 -7.32
CA VAL A 39 -3.14 -11.36 -6.06
C VAL A 39 -3.59 -9.92 -6.34
N ALA A 40 -4.60 -9.46 -5.61
CA ALA A 40 -5.04 -8.07 -5.67
C ALA A 40 -4.00 -7.12 -5.07
N THR A 41 -3.97 -5.87 -5.53
CA THR A 41 -2.97 -4.90 -5.09
C THR A 41 -3.59 -3.55 -4.79
N LEU A 42 -3.24 -2.96 -3.64
CA LEU A 42 -3.53 -1.57 -3.32
C LEU A 42 -2.24 -0.75 -3.26
N LEU A 43 -2.07 0.12 -4.26
CA LEU A 43 -1.04 1.16 -4.25
C LEU A 43 -1.69 2.51 -3.95
N LEU A 44 -1.24 3.19 -2.92
CA LEU A 44 -1.75 4.49 -2.49
C LEU A 44 -0.59 5.42 -2.14
N ASP A 45 -0.89 6.70 -1.96
CA ASP A 45 0.02 7.61 -1.27
C ASP A 45 -0.41 7.66 0.20
N LEU A 46 0.50 7.31 1.12
CA LEU A 46 0.23 7.31 2.57
C LEU A 46 0.05 8.73 3.13
N LEU A 47 0.65 9.72 2.47
CA LEU A 47 0.56 11.13 2.84
C LEU A 47 -0.29 11.86 1.81
N THR A 48 -1.12 12.77 2.28
CA THR A 48 -1.74 13.78 1.41
C THR A 48 -0.68 14.70 0.80
N PRO A 49 -0.96 15.38 -0.32
CA PRO A 49 -0.01 16.34 -0.91
C PRO A 49 0.47 17.41 0.07
N GLN A 50 -0.40 17.87 0.98
CA GLN A 50 -0.09 18.85 2.01
C GLN A 50 0.86 18.29 3.07
N GLU A 51 0.65 17.04 3.50
CA GLU A 51 1.55 16.37 4.44
C GLU A 51 2.90 16.06 3.80
N ASP A 52 2.93 15.67 2.53
CA ASP A 52 4.16 15.33 1.81
C ASP A 52 5.04 16.55 1.48
N ALA A 53 4.46 17.77 1.51
CA ALA A 53 5.21 19.01 1.40
C ALA A 53 6.19 19.21 2.58
N LEU A 54 5.89 18.62 3.74
CA LEU A 54 6.77 18.62 4.90
C LEU A 54 7.67 17.38 4.85
N GLN A 55 8.95 17.57 4.48
CA GLN A 55 9.88 16.45 4.29
C GLN A 55 10.00 15.53 5.53
N GLN A 56 9.90 16.09 6.73
CA GLN A 56 9.93 15.33 7.99
C GLN A 56 8.84 14.25 8.07
N ASN A 57 7.65 14.49 7.49
CA ASN A 57 6.54 13.54 7.53
C ASN A 57 6.84 12.26 6.75
N ARG A 58 7.74 12.33 5.75
CA ARG A 58 8.18 11.16 4.97
C ARG A 58 9.03 10.18 5.78
N PHE A 59 9.50 10.61 6.95
CA PHE A 59 10.31 9.83 7.89
C PHE A 59 9.60 9.62 9.23
N ASP A 60 8.40 10.19 9.41
CA ASP A 60 7.57 9.95 10.59
C ASP A 60 6.91 8.57 10.48
N ILE A 61 7.61 7.55 10.99
CA ILE A 61 7.15 6.15 10.95
C ILE A 61 5.82 5.99 11.69
N ALA A 62 5.58 6.73 12.76
CA ALA A 62 4.32 6.64 13.50
C ALA A 62 3.13 7.17 12.68
N LEU A 63 3.31 8.28 11.97
CA LEU A 63 2.33 8.79 11.02
C LEU A 63 2.09 7.79 9.88
N LEU A 64 3.15 7.30 9.24
CA LEU A 64 3.05 6.36 8.13
C LEU A 64 2.35 5.06 8.54
N SER A 65 2.66 4.53 9.73
CA SER A 65 2.02 3.32 10.27
C SER A 65 0.53 3.53 10.51
N ARG A 66 0.13 4.69 11.06
CA ARG A 66 -1.30 5.04 11.22
C ARG A 66 -2.04 5.10 9.89
N ARG A 67 -1.41 5.68 8.86
CA ARG A 67 -1.98 5.78 7.51
C ARG A 67 -2.11 4.40 6.86
N LEU A 68 -1.10 3.55 7.02
CA LEU A 68 -1.12 2.17 6.54
C LEU A 68 -2.20 1.35 7.23
N HIS A 69 -2.32 1.47 8.56
CA HIS A 69 -3.37 0.82 9.34
C HIS A 69 -4.77 1.25 8.89
N ALA A 70 -4.99 2.56 8.65
CA ALA A 70 -6.26 3.04 8.13
C ALA A 70 -6.60 2.43 6.76
N ALA A 71 -5.62 2.28 5.87
CA ALA A 71 -5.80 1.63 4.58
C ALA A 71 -6.09 0.12 4.71
N ALA A 72 -5.43 -0.57 5.65
CA ALA A 72 -5.71 -1.97 5.95
C ALA A 72 -7.14 -2.16 6.50
N THR A 73 -7.57 -1.29 7.42
CA THR A 73 -8.94 -1.30 7.94
C THR A 73 -9.96 -1.06 6.82
N TRP A 74 -9.70 -0.09 5.93
CA TRP A 74 -10.56 0.14 4.77
C TRP A 74 -10.68 -1.09 3.86
N LEU A 75 -9.57 -1.79 3.57
CA LEU A 75 -9.60 -3.05 2.81
C LEU A 75 -10.46 -4.12 3.46
N GLY A 76 -10.52 -4.16 4.80
CA GLY A 76 -11.38 -5.06 5.57
C GLY A 76 -12.87 -4.70 5.53
N THR A 77 -13.22 -3.50 5.06
CA THR A 77 -14.62 -3.05 4.89
C THR A 77 -15.09 -3.05 3.45
N GLU A 78 -14.17 -2.99 2.49
CA GLU A 78 -14.51 -2.95 1.06
C GLU A 78 -14.95 -4.35 0.58
N PRO A 79 -16.19 -4.53 0.08
CA PRO A 79 -16.77 -5.85 -0.16
C PRO A 79 -15.94 -6.79 -1.04
N LEU A 80 -15.22 -6.24 -2.02
CA LEU A 80 -14.42 -7.00 -2.97
C LEU A 80 -13.05 -7.44 -2.41
N SER A 81 -12.58 -6.82 -1.32
CA SER A 81 -11.30 -7.18 -0.68
C SER A 81 -11.42 -7.69 0.75
N ALA A 82 -12.52 -7.38 1.44
CA ALA A 82 -12.79 -7.81 2.81
C ALA A 82 -12.64 -9.32 3.06
N PRO A 83 -13.07 -10.23 2.16
CA PRO A 83 -12.89 -11.67 2.39
C PRO A 83 -11.46 -12.17 2.10
N LEU A 84 -10.58 -11.33 1.55
CA LEU A 84 -9.25 -11.74 1.11
C LEU A 84 -8.22 -11.65 2.24
N PRO A 85 -7.28 -12.61 2.35
CA PRO A 85 -6.16 -12.47 3.25
C PRO A 85 -5.30 -11.25 2.85
N LEU A 86 -4.92 -10.44 3.85
CA LEU A 86 -4.11 -9.24 3.67
C LEU A 86 -2.62 -9.54 3.86
N GLY A 87 -1.82 -9.14 2.87
CA GLY A 87 -0.36 -9.03 2.96
C GLY A 87 0.10 -7.58 2.89
N LEU A 88 1.26 -7.29 3.48
CA LEU A 88 1.91 -5.99 3.40
C LEU A 88 3.19 -6.09 2.57
N PHE A 89 3.41 -5.13 1.68
CA PHE A 89 4.67 -4.97 0.96
C PHE A 89 5.28 -3.61 1.32
N GLY A 90 6.38 -3.62 2.08
CA GLY A 90 7.08 -2.42 2.48
C GLY A 90 8.39 -2.22 1.72
N ALA A 91 8.64 -1.01 1.24
CA ALA A 91 9.89 -0.64 0.60
C ALA A 91 10.57 0.51 1.35
N SER A 92 11.85 0.34 1.71
CA SER A 92 12.63 1.36 2.43
C SER A 92 11.91 1.79 3.73
N THR A 93 11.71 3.09 3.99
CA THR A 93 10.96 3.57 5.18
C THR A 93 9.54 3.00 5.26
N GLY A 94 8.93 2.63 4.14
CA GLY A 94 7.64 1.94 4.12
C GLY A 94 7.69 0.54 4.75
N ALA A 95 8.85 -0.12 4.78
CA ALA A 95 9.02 -1.39 5.51
C ALA A 95 8.96 -1.19 7.02
N ALA A 96 9.53 -0.10 7.54
CA ALA A 96 9.42 0.24 8.95
C ALA A 96 7.98 0.59 9.37
N ALA A 97 7.17 1.14 8.46
CA ALA A 97 5.75 1.40 8.72
C ALA A 97 4.87 0.14 8.64
N ALA A 98 5.38 -0.96 8.09
CA ALA A 98 4.64 -2.20 7.85
C ALA A 98 4.92 -3.30 8.90
N LEU A 99 5.87 -3.08 9.81
CA LEU A 99 6.28 -3.99 10.89
C LEU A 99 5.93 -3.38 12.25
#